data_AF-A0A3C1SHD8-F1
#
_entry.id   AF-A0A3C1SHD8-F1
#
_cell.length_a   1.000
_cell.length_b   1.000
_cell.length_c   1.000
_cell.angle_alpha   90.00
_cell.angle_beta   90.00
_cell.angle_gamma   90.00
#
_symmetry.space_group_name_H-M   'P 1'
#
loop_
_entity.id
_entity.type
_entity.pdbx_description
1 polymer ?
#
loop_
_entity_poly.entity_id
_entity_poly.type
_entity_poly.pdbx_seq_one_letter_code
_entity_poly.pdbx_strand_id
1 'polypeptide(L)'
;MNPFEAGLVNANGFNAVSSRGIAKRNFRTVQNRGYPFFYNPMWSFMGDLSPGPPGTFYFTKSEHNTFFWNMFDQILIRPDLMNSFISEELKILDSDGKISFLKSDGIPDDRIVSDHLPLLFKLNL
;
A
#
# COMPACT_ATOMS: atom_id res chain seq x y z
N MET A 1 2.39 6.13 -7.43
CA MET A 1 0.94 6.34 -7.46
C MET A 1 0.38 5.98 -6.10
N ASN A 2 -0.57 6.74 -5.55
CA ASN A 2 -1.27 6.38 -4.32
C ASN A 2 -2.36 5.31 -4.57
N PRO A 3 -2.81 4.57 -3.53
CA PRO A 3 -3.74 3.45 -3.67
C PRO A 3 -5.10 3.81 -4.26
N PHE A 4 -5.49 5.08 -4.14
CA PHE A 4 -6.76 5.65 -4.59
C PHE A 4 -6.68 6.29 -5.99
N GLU A 5 -5.52 6.34 -6.62
CA GLU A 5 -5.37 6.97 -7.93
C GLU A 5 -5.92 6.09 -9.07
N ALA A 6 -6.30 6.75 -10.18
CA ALA A 6 -7.00 6.15 -11.31
C ALA A 6 -6.31 4.88 -11.85
N GLY A 7 -4.97 4.87 -11.94
CA GLY A 7 -4.22 3.69 -12.39
C GLY A 7 -4.43 2.46 -11.51
N LEU A 8 -4.65 2.65 -10.20
CA LEU A 8 -4.92 1.58 -9.24
C LEU A 8 -6.39 1.16 -9.27
N VAL A 9 -7.34 2.10 -9.24
CA VAL A 9 -8.75 1.78 -8.98
C VAL A 9 -9.62 1.57 -10.24
N ASN A 10 -9.18 2.08 -11.40
CA ASN A 10 -9.97 1.96 -12.62
C ASN A 10 -10.08 0.50 -13.08
N ALA A 11 -11.23 0.14 -13.65
CA ALA A 11 -11.47 -1.20 -14.17
C ALA A 11 -10.44 -1.61 -15.23
N ASN A 12 -10.08 -0.67 -16.11
CA ASN A 12 -9.06 -0.85 -17.15
C ASN A 12 -7.62 -0.57 -16.67
N GLY A 13 -7.41 -0.30 -15.38
CA GLY A 13 -6.11 -0.25 -14.72
C GLY A 13 -5.84 -1.53 -13.94
N PHE A 14 -5.30 -1.40 -12.72
CA PHE A 14 -5.17 -2.56 -11.82
C PHE A 14 -6.51 -3.04 -11.27
N ASN A 15 -7.56 -2.21 -11.28
CA ASN A 15 -8.85 -2.58 -10.70
C ASN A 15 -8.68 -3.10 -9.26
N ALA A 16 -7.82 -2.43 -8.50
CA ALA A 16 -7.47 -2.77 -7.13
C ALA A 16 -8.53 -2.23 -6.16
N VAL A 17 -8.92 -3.05 -5.19
CA VAL A 17 -9.94 -2.71 -4.19
C VAL A 17 -9.41 -2.92 -2.77
N SER A 18 -9.85 -2.08 -1.84
CA SER A 18 -9.44 -2.13 -0.43
C SER A 18 -10.18 -3.20 0.39
N SER A 19 -11.24 -3.80 -0.16
CA SER A 19 -12.05 -4.79 0.55
C SER A 19 -11.77 -6.20 0.05
N ARG A 20 -11.35 -7.07 0.97
CA ARG A 20 -11.19 -8.52 0.69
C ARG A 20 -12.50 -9.12 0.16
N GLY A 21 -13.65 -8.73 0.71
CA GLY A 21 -14.95 -9.25 0.29
C GLY A 21 -15.30 -8.88 -1.15
N ILE A 22 -14.91 -7.68 -1.61
CA ILE A 22 -15.08 -7.28 -3.01
C ILE A 22 -14.09 -8.00 -3.92
N ALA A 23 -12.81 -8.08 -3.54
CA ALA A 23 -11.80 -8.76 -4.34
C ALA A 23 -12.14 -10.25 -4.58
N LYS A 24 -12.72 -10.93 -3.59
CA LYS A 24 -13.19 -12.33 -3.68
C LYS A 24 -14.26 -12.58 -4.75
N ARG A 25 -14.86 -11.54 -5.34
CA ARG A 25 -15.77 -11.66 -6.49
C ARG A 25 -15.02 -11.97 -7.80
N ASN A 26 -13.68 -12.03 -7.76
CA ASN A 26 -12.75 -12.30 -8.85
C ASN A 26 -12.69 -11.21 -9.93
N PHE A 27 -13.82 -10.72 -10.43
CA PHE A 27 -13.87 -9.68 -11.44
C PHE A 27 -15.16 -8.84 -11.32
N ARG A 28 -15.19 -7.71 -12.03
CA ARG A 28 -16.43 -6.97 -12.34
C ARG A 28 -16.59 -6.81 -13.84
N THR A 29 -17.82 -6.63 -14.29
CA THR A 29 -18.12 -6.32 -15.69
C THR A 29 -18.32 -4.82 -15.86
N VAL A 30 -17.61 -4.21 -16.82
CA VAL A 30 -17.77 -2.82 -17.22
C VAL A 30 -17.84 -2.77 -18.74
N GLN A 31 -18.89 -2.17 -19.31
CA GLN A 31 -19.11 -2.13 -20.77
C GLN A 31 -19.00 -3.51 -21.42
N ASN A 32 -19.69 -4.52 -20.85
CA ASN A 32 -19.69 -5.92 -21.30
C ASN A 32 -18.31 -6.61 -21.32
N ARG A 33 -17.30 -6.05 -20.64
CA ARG A 33 -15.99 -6.65 -20.48
C ARG A 33 -15.69 -6.96 -19.01
N GLY A 34 -15.20 -8.17 -18.74
CA GLY A 34 -14.73 -8.57 -17.41
C GLY A 34 -13.36 -7.99 -17.10
N TYR A 35 -13.21 -7.45 -15.90
CA TYR A 35 -11.95 -6.92 -15.38
C TYR A 35 -11.63 -7.59 -14.04
N PRO A 36 -10.53 -8.35 -13.95
CA PRO A 36 -10.16 -9.05 -12.72
C PRO A 36 -9.80 -8.05 -11.63
N PHE A 37 -10.11 -8.39 -10.38
CA PHE A 37 -9.74 -7.59 -9.24
C PHE A 37 -8.29 -7.87 -8.81
N PHE A 38 -7.71 -6.88 -8.11
CA PHE A 38 -6.69 -7.11 -7.10
C PHE A 38 -7.22 -6.66 -5.75
N TYR A 39 -6.81 -7.33 -4.68
CA TYR A 39 -6.92 -6.81 -3.32
C TYR A 39 -5.70 -5.93 -3.01
N ASN A 40 -5.92 -4.73 -2.50
CA ASN A 40 -4.86 -3.82 -2.06
C ASN A 40 -4.99 -3.56 -0.55
N PRO A 41 -4.25 -4.29 0.30
CA PRO A 41 -4.26 -4.08 1.74
C PRO A 41 -3.62 -2.75 2.18
N MET A 42 -2.89 -2.07 1.31
CA MET A 42 -2.14 -0.86 1.68
C MET A 42 -3.03 0.31 2.07
N TRP A 43 -4.32 0.28 1.69
CA TRP A 43 -5.32 1.24 2.14
C TRP A 43 -5.45 1.26 3.68
N SER A 44 -5.18 0.15 4.36
CA SER A 44 -5.27 0.06 5.83
C SER A 44 -4.12 0.73 6.57
N PHE A 45 -3.08 1.19 5.86
CA PHE A 45 -1.89 1.85 6.40
C PHE A 45 -1.90 3.37 6.16
N MET A 46 -3.06 3.93 5.84
CA MET A 46 -3.22 5.36 5.63
C MET A 46 -3.78 6.03 6.89
N GLY A 47 -3.10 7.05 7.37
CA GLY A 47 -3.52 7.85 8.53
C GLY A 47 -2.88 7.44 9.85
N ASP A 48 -2.99 8.32 10.84
CA ASP A 48 -2.36 8.23 12.17
C ASP A 48 -2.96 7.14 13.08
N LEU A 49 -4.16 6.67 12.78
CA LEU A 49 -4.77 5.51 13.46
C LEU A 49 -4.26 4.16 12.92
N SER A 50 -3.44 4.16 11.88
CA SER A 50 -2.82 2.95 11.34
C SER A 50 -1.52 2.60 12.08
N PRO A 51 -1.11 1.32 12.12
CA PRO A 51 0.13 0.93 12.78
C PRO A 51 1.36 1.43 11.99
N GLY A 52 2.27 2.09 12.70
CA GLY A 52 3.53 2.58 12.12
C GLY A 52 3.35 3.86 11.29
N PRO A 53 4.30 4.16 10.38
CA PRO A 53 4.23 5.33 9.52
C PRO A 53 2.99 5.29 8.58
N PRO A 54 2.30 6.41 8.36
CA PRO A 54 1.04 6.46 7.60
C PRO A 54 1.24 6.46 6.07
N GLY A 55 2.35 5.89 5.60
CA GLY A 55 2.82 5.92 4.22
C GLY A 55 4.21 5.30 4.10
N THR A 56 4.63 5.06 2.86
CA THR A 56 5.98 4.55 2.56
C THR A 56 6.93 5.67 2.15
N PHE A 57 6.42 6.84 1.76
CA PHE A 57 7.24 7.94 1.26
C PHE A 57 6.74 9.26 1.85
N TYR A 58 7.67 10.08 2.36
CA TYR A 58 7.37 11.41 2.85
C TYR A 58 7.90 12.47 1.88
N PHE A 59 7.03 13.39 1.49
CA PHE A 59 7.34 14.43 0.52
C PHE A 59 6.75 15.77 0.90
N THR A 60 7.63 16.73 1.09
CA THR A 60 7.23 18.11 1.34
C THR A 60 7.46 18.95 0.08
N LYS A 61 6.38 19.51 -0.44
CA LYS A 61 6.40 20.54 -1.48
C LYS A 61 5.33 21.58 -1.20
N SER A 62 5.61 22.82 -1.59
CA SER A 62 4.66 23.93 -1.47
C SER A 62 3.69 23.94 -2.65
N GLU A 63 2.83 22.93 -2.74
CA GLU A 63 1.81 22.79 -3.78
C GLU A 63 0.41 22.73 -3.15
N HIS A 64 -0.62 23.17 -3.90
CA HIS A 64 -2.02 23.20 -3.43
C HIS A 64 -2.56 21.85 -2.97
N ASN A 65 -2.05 20.76 -3.54
CA ASN A 65 -2.38 19.40 -3.14
C ASN A 65 -1.10 18.66 -2.73
N THR A 66 -0.88 18.51 -1.43
CA THR A 66 0.26 17.80 -0.87
C THR A 66 -0.22 16.90 0.25
N PHE A 67 -0.09 15.58 0.06
CA PHE A 67 -0.47 14.58 1.07
C PHE A 67 0.56 14.45 2.19
N PHE A 68 1.78 14.98 1.98
CA PHE A 68 2.98 14.76 2.78
C PHE A 68 3.39 13.28 2.81
N TRP A 69 2.60 12.43 3.45
CA TRP A 69 2.75 10.99 3.39
C TRP A 69 2.07 10.42 2.15
N ASN A 70 2.78 9.54 1.45
CA ASN A 70 2.31 8.85 0.27
C ASN A 70 2.54 7.35 0.43
N MET A 71 1.65 6.58 -0.18
CA MET A 71 1.73 5.11 -0.24
C MET A 71 2.05 4.69 -1.67
N PHE A 72 3.29 4.98 -2.08
CA PHE A 72 3.75 4.72 -3.44
C PHE A 72 4.19 3.28 -3.66
N ASP A 73 4.70 2.64 -2.61
CA ASP A 73 5.04 1.22 -2.63
C ASP A 73 3.82 0.44 -2.19
N GLN A 74 3.43 -0.55 -2.99
CA GLN A 74 2.18 -1.25 -2.77
C GLN A 74 2.28 -2.74 -3.06
N ILE A 75 1.56 -3.53 -2.26
CA ILE A 75 1.34 -4.95 -2.50
C ILE A 75 -0.07 -5.13 -3.06
N LEU A 76 -0.16 -5.73 -4.26
CA LEU A 76 -1.42 -6.07 -4.91
C LEU A 76 -1.56 -7.60 -4.97
N ILE A 77 -2.67 -8.12 -4.45
CA ILE A 77 -2.87 -9.56 -4.27
C ILE A 77 -3.99 -10.04 -5.18
N ARG A 78 -3.70 -11.03 -6.02
CA ARG A 78 -4.74 -11.70 -6.82
C ARG A 78 -5.71 -12.44 -5.89
N PRO A 79 -7.00 -12.49 -6.22
CA PRO A 79 -8.00 -13.24 -5.44
C PRO A 79 -7.55 -14.67 -5.07
N ASP A 80 -6.93 -15.37 -6.01
CA ASP A 80 -6.45 -16.75 -5.82
C ASP A 80 -5.35 -16.90 -4.75
N LEU A 81 -4.57 -15.84 -4.52
CA LEU A 81 -3.49 -15.82 -3.51
C LEU A 81 -3.95 -15.27 -2.15
N MET A 82 -5.20 -14.80 -2.04
CA MET A 82 -5.67 -14.13 -0.82
C MET A 82 -5.75 -15.05 0.39
N ASN A 83 -5.88 -16.36 0.20
CA ASN A 83 -5.91 -17.34 1.29
C ASN A 83 -4.50 -17.67 1.80
N SER A 84 -3.47 -17.49 0.96
CA SER A 84 -2.06 -17.64 1.34
C SER A 84 -1.49 -16.39 2.00
N PHE A 85 -2.13 -15.23 1.84
CA PHE A 85 -1.66 -13.97 2.42
C PHE A 85 -1.95 -13.88 3.92
N ILE A 86 -0.91 -13.66 4.71
CA ILE A 86 -0.98 -13.48 6.17
C ILE A 86 -1.03 -11.98 6.48
N SER A 87 -2.23 -11.46 6.78
CA SER A 87 -2.47 -10.02 6.95
C SER A 87 -1.70 -9.41 8.11
N GLU A 88 -1.47 -10.18 9.16
CA GLU A 88 -0.81 -9.76 10.40
C GLU A 88 0.70 -9.55 10.22
N GLU A 89 1.26 -10.11 9.14
CA GLU A 89 2.68 -10.00 8.79
C GLU A 89 2.95 -8.92 7.74
N LEU A 90 1.92 -8.22 7.25
CA LEU A 90 2.09 -7.04 6.42
C LEU A 90 2.48 -5.85 7.30
N LYS A 91 3.65 -5.27 7.04
CA LYS A 91 4.20 -4.13 7.80
C LYS A 91 4.90 -3.15 6.87
N ILE A 92 4.77 -1.87 7.19
CA ILE A 92 5.73 -0.84 6.77
C ILE A 92 6.82 -0.83 7.83
N LEU A 93 8.05 -1.15 7.44
CA LEU A 93 9.14 -1.22 8.40
C LEU A 93 9.71 0.17 8.65
N ASP A 94 9.86 0.52 9.93
CA ASP A 94 10.51 1.73 10.41
C ASP A 94 11.85 1.43 11.12
N SER A 95 12.24 0.16 11.21
CA SER A 95 13.53 -0.30 11.73
C SER A 95 13.84 -1.74 11.31
N ASP A 96 15.11 -2.15 11.45
CA ASP A 96 15.54 -3.56 11.38
C ASP A 96 15.67 -4.21 12.77
N GLY A 97 15.18 -3.53 13.82
CA GLY A 97 15.36 -3.90 15.21
C GLY A 97 16.69 -3.47 15.84
N LYS A 98 17.63 -2.87 15.07
CA LYS A 98 18.89 -2.31 15.57
C LYS A 98 19.01 -0.82 15.26
N ILE A 99 18.65 -0.41 14.05
CA ILE A 99 18.67 0.98 13.60
C ILE A 99 17.26 1.44 13.21
N SER A 100 16.96 2.70 13.53
CA SER A 100 15.76 3.38 13.04
C SER A 100 15.95 3.74 11.56
N PHE A 101 14.90 3.57 10.77
CA PHE A 101 14.80 4.06 9.40
C PHE A 101 14.18 5.46 9.33
N LEU A 102 13.75 6.00 10.47
CA LEU A 102 13.17 7.33 10.62
C LEU A 102 14.15 8.30 11.26
N LYS A 103 14.06 9.56 10.83
CA LYS A 103 14.64 10.74 11.49
C LYS A 103 13.93 11.01 12.83
N SER A 104 14.49 11.89 13.64
CA SER A 104 13.94 12.25 14.96
C SER A 104 12.54 12.88 14.91
N ASP A 105 12.14 13.42 13.77
CA ASP A 105 10.82 14.00 13.49
C ASP A 105 9.84 12.98 12.86
N GLY A 106 10.24 11.70 12.73
CA GLY A 106 9.37 10.60 12.34
C GLY A 106 9.19 10.40 10.84
N ILE A 107 9.95 11.09 9.99
CA ILE A 107 9.96 10.88 8.52
C ILE A 107 11.13 9.97 8.10
N PRO A 108 11.11 9.35 6.91
CA PRO A 108 12.19 8.46 6.45
C PRO A 108 13.57 9.15 6.45
N ASP A 109 14.60 8.44 6.92
CA ASP A 109 16.00 8.85 6.84
C ASP A 109 16.68 8.27 5.59
N ASP A 110 16.61 9.06 4.52
CA ASP A 110 17.22 8.84 3.22
C ASP A 110 18.75 8.74 3.24
N ARG A 111 19.40 9.17 4.33
CA ARG A 111 20.86 9.04 4.50
C ARG A 111 21.28 7.70 5.08
N ILE A 112 20.36 6.99 5.73
CA ILE A 112 20.63 5.72 6.41
C ILE A 112 20.12 4.54 5.58
N VAL A 113 18.90 4.65 5.02
CA VAL A 113 18.29 3.56 4.24
C VAL A 113 17.82 4.04 2.88
N SER A 114 16.79 4.89 2.85
CA SER A 114 16.08 5.31 1.63
C SER A 114 15.05 6.39 1.98
N ASP A 115 14.65 7.19 0.99
CA ASP A 115 13.49 8.09 1.09
C ASP A 115 12.15 7.32 1.10
N HIS A 116 12.18 6.03 0.75
CA HIS A 116 11.08 5.09 0.86
C HIS A 116 11.28 4.07 1.99
N LEU A 117 10.21 3.77 2.74
CA LEU A 117 10.18 2.74 3.77
C LEU A 117 9.92 1.35 3.18
N PRO A 118 10.64 0.30 3.63
CA PRO A 118 10.44 -1.06 3.14
C PRO A 118 9.08 -1.64 3.52
N LEU A 119 8.53 -2.47 2.64
CA LEU A 119 7.37 -3.31 2.93
C LEU A 119 7.81 -4.73 3.24
N LEU A 120 7.30 -5.29 4.35
CA LEU A 120 7.41 -6.70 4.68
C LEU A 120 6.04 -7.35 4.55
N PHE A 121 5.97 -8.54 3.96
CA PHE A 121 4.76 -9.35 3.92
C PHE A 121 5.09 -10.83 3.83
N LYS A 122 4.10 -11.69 4.10
CA LYS A 122 4.25 -13.13 4.06
C LYS A 122 3.14 -13.81 3.26
N LEU A 123 3.55 -14.80 2.46
CA LEU A 123 2.67 -15.76 1.81
C LEU A 123 2.98 -17.17 2.32
N ASN A 124 1.93 -17.98 2.51
CA ASN A 124 2.02 -19.40 2.79
C ASN A 124 1.64 -20.18 1.52
N LEU A 125 2.64 -20.64 0.77
CA LEU A 125 2.49 -21.28 -0.54
C LEU A 125 2.63 -22.80 -0.46
#